data_AF-A0A516R1E2-F1
#
_entry.id   AF-A0A516R1E2-F1
#
_cell.length_a   1.000
_cell.length_b   1.000
_cell.length_c   1.000
_cell.angle_alpha   90.00
_cell.angle_beta   90.00
_cell.angle_gamma   90.00
#
_symmetry.space_group_name_H-M   'P 1'
#
loop_
_entity.id
_entity.type
_entity.pdbx_description
1 polymer ?
#
loop_
_entity_poly.entity_id
_entity_poly.type
_entity_poly.pdbx_seq_one_letter_code
_entity_poly.pdbx_strand_id
1 'polypeptide(L)'
;MTNRIDQPRKLDLVAGPVHVGGIGTGHEATLQYRVGDGHDEVTGHFTVGGGTGEHGQFHVPVDVRKASFKADQLLVQVFEKSPKDGKEINVVTVPVLYGPRIVPGYYGYREHKVVKGDTLSGLAKTYYGDAALHQRIMRANPDQITDPDKIMPGQLLRIPMGT
;
A
#
# COMPACT_ATOMS: atom_id res chain seq x y z
N MET A 1 11.26 21.43 3.80
CA MET A 1 11.96 20.21 3.38
C MET A 1 10.89 19.22 3.00
N THR A 2 10.86 18.76 1.76
CA THR A 2 9.71 17.99 1.26
C THR A 2 10.16 16.57 1.03
N ASN A 3 10.09 15.77 2.08
CA ASN A 3 10.11 14.32 1.94
C ASN A 3 8.91 13.92 1.06
N ARG A 4 9.11 12.95 0.19
CA ARG A 4 8.08 12.43 -0.71
C ARG A 4 8.25 10.94 -0.89
N ILE A 5 7.14 10.24 -0.89
CA ILE A 5 7.04 8.82 -1.27
C ILE A 5 6.47 8.80 -2.69
N ASP A 6 7.25 8.29 -3.64
CA ASP A 6 6.86 8.11 -5.05
C ASP A 6 6.31 6.70 -5.31
N GLN A 7 6.76 5.73 -4.51
CA GLN A 7 6.26 4.36 -4.47
C GLN A 7 6.25 3.88 -3.01
N PRO A 8 5.21 3.17 -2.54
CA PRO A 8 3.94 2.91 -3.23
C PRO A 8 3.12 4.20 -3.40
N ARG A 9 2.15 4.20 -4.32
CA ARG A 9 1.14 5.25 -4.46
C ARG A 9 -0.08 4.93 -3.61
N LYS A 10 -0.93 5.95 -3.45
CA LYS A 10 -2.20 5.83 -2.72
C LYS A 10 -3.02 4.65 -3.25
N LEU A 11 -3.36 3.76 -2.34
CA LEU A 11 -4.15 2.54 -2.56
C LEU A 11 -3.51 1.49 -3.46
N ASP A 12 -2.21 1.57 -3.76
CA ASP A 12 -1.52 0.46 -4.44
C ASP A 12 -1.68 -0.84 -3.64
N LEU A 13 -1.83 -1.96 -4.36
CA LEU A 13 -1.79 -3.27 -3.74
C LEU A 13 -0.33 -3.67 -3.52
N VAL A 14 0.04 -3.87 -2.27
CA VAL A 14 1.40 -4.23 -1.86
C VAL A 14 1.42 -5.60 -1.17
N ALA A 15 2.59 -6.23 -1.19
CA ALA A 15 2.91 -7.45 -0.45
C ALA A 15 4.14 -7.20 0.43
N GLY A 16 4.60 -8.22 1.17
CA GLY A 16 5.86 -8.15 1.90
C GLY A 16 7.03 -8.66 1.04
N PRO A 17 8.13 -7.89 0.88
CA PRO A 17 8.38 -6.57 1.45
C PRO A 17 7.62 -5.44 0.72
N VAL A 18 7.24 -4.40 1.47
CA VAL A 18 6.71 -3.16 0.91
C VAL A 18 7.88 -2.32 0.42
N HIS A 19 7.96 -2.09 -0.89
CA HIS A 19 9.01 -1.30 -1.51
C HIS A 19 8.67 0.20 -1.41
N VAL A 20 9.39 0.91 -0.54
CA VAL A 20 9.20 2.36 -0.34
C VAL A 20 10.33 3.11 -1.03
N GLY A 21 10.00 3.98 -1.97
CA GLY A 21 10.96 4.78 -2.71
C GLY A 21 10.49 6.21 -2.92
N GLY A 22 11.44 7.12 -3.05
CA GLY A 22 11.14 8.54 -3.24
C GLY A 22 12.35 9.45 -3.09
N ILE A 23 12.05 10.69 -2.69
CA ILE A 23 13.04 11.76 -2.48
C ILE A 23 12.92 12.26 -1.06
N GLY A 24 14.03 12.42 -0.36
CA GLY A 24 14.03 12.90 1.01
C GLY A 24 15.31 13.59 1.41
N THR A 25 15.23 14.33 2.51
CA THR A 25 16.36 14.89 3.24
C THR A 25 16.06 14.73 4.73
N GLY A 26 17.05 14.32 5.50
CA GLY A 26 16.91 14.19 6.96
C GLY A 26 18.02 14.94 7.68
N HIS A 27 17.74 15.32 8.93
CA HIS A 27 18.80 15.70 9.86
C HIS A 27 19.81 14.54 9.96
N GLU A 28 21.11 14.83 9.83
CA GLU A 28 22.18 13.82 9.78
C GLU A 28 21.94 12.73 8.72
N ALA A 29 21.29 13.11 7.61
CA ALA A 29 20.89 12.22 6.53
C ALA A 29 19.95 11.08 6.96
N THR A 30 19.28 11.14 8.12
CA THR A 30 18.49 10.02 8.64
C THR A 30 17.00 10.27 8.53
N LEU A 31 16.28 9.31 7.92
CA LEU A 31 14.81 9.23 7.93
C LEU A 31 14.36 7.95 8.64
N GLN A 32 13.17 8.02 9.23
CA GLN A 32 12.47 6.89 9.81
C GLN A 32 11.38 6.44 8.84
N TYR A 33 11.04 5.15 8.89
CA TYR A 33 9.82 4.63 8.29
C TYR A 33 8.94 3.93 9.33
N ARG A 34 7.64 3.93 9.07
CA ARG A 34 6.65 3.11 9.77
C ARG A 34 5.63 2.58 8.77
N VAL A 35 5.33 1.29 8.83
CA VAL A 35 4.25 0.66 8.07
C VAL A 35 3.34 -0.08 9.04
N GLY A 36 2.10 0.35 9.16
CA GLY A 36 1.17 -0.24 10.14
C GLY A 36 -0.29 0.03 9.86
N ASP A 37 -1.16 -0.65 10.60
CA ASP A 37 -2.63 -0.52 10.51
C ASP A 37 -3.28 0.02 11.79
N GLY A 38 -2.47 0.44 12.77
CA GLY A 38 -2.90 0.86 14.09
C GLY A 38 -3.05 -0.29 15.10
N HIS A 39 -3.05 -1.56 14.66
CA HIS A 39 -2.97 -2.72 15.53
C HIS A 39 -1.54 -3.26 15.62
N ASP A 40 -0.82 -3.31 14.50
CA ASP A 40 0.59 -3.69 14.45
C ASP A 40 1.36 -2.77 13.51
N GLU A 41 2.68 -2.68 13.72
CA GLU A 41 3.56 -1.83 12.93
C GLU A 41 4.97 -2.40 12.77
N VAL A 42 5.57 -2.10 11.62
CA VAL A 42 6.99 -2.33 11.36
C VAL A 42 7.66 -0.97 11.21
N THR A 43 8.70 -0.74 12.00
CA THR A 43 9.45 0.52 12.03
C THR A 43 10.93 0.29 11.76
N GLY A 44 11.60 1.33 11.30
CA GLY A 44 13.03 1.33 11.09
C GLY A 44 13.52 2.67 10.57
N HIS A 45 14.77 2.71 10.12
CA HIS A 45 15.41 3.93 9.64
C HIS A 45 16.31 3.64 8.44
N PHE A 46 16.65 4.68 7.69
CA PHE A 46 17.57 4.63 6.57
C PHE A 46 18.26 5.98 6.38
N THR A 47 19.37 5.96 5.65
CA THR A 47 20.11 7.16 5.30
C THR A 47 19.73 7.68 3.91
N VAL A 48 19.57 8.99 3.75
CA VAL A 48 19.31 9.66 2.47
C VAL A 48 19.91 11.06 2.46
N GLY A 49 20.51 11.43 1.32
CA GLY A 49 21.16 12.74 1.16
C GLY A 49 22.49 12.85 1.91
N GLY A 50 23.02 14.08 2.00
CA GLY A 50 24.31 14.39 2.62
C GLY A 50 24.24 14.85 4.08
N GLY A 51 23.04 15.06 4.62
CA GLY A 51 22.81 15.53 5.98
C GLY A 51 22.99 17.05 6.18
N THR A 52 23.34 17.79 5.11
CA THR A 52 23.46 19.24 5.08
C THR A 52 22.32 19.95 4.32
N GLY A 53 21.26 19.20 3.95
CA GLY A 53 20.04 19.72 3.33
C GLY A 53 19.82 19.28 1.87
N GLU A 54 20.72 18.48 1.31
CA GLU A 54 20.59 17.90 -0.02
C GLU A 54 19.52 16.82 -0.03
N HIS A 55 18.67 16.84 -1.05
CA HIS A 55 17.67 15.81 -1.25
C HIS A 55 18.30 14.64 -2.02
N GLY A 56 18.21 13.44 -1.44
CA GLY A 56 18.65 12.19 -2.06
C GLY A 56 17.49 11.33 -2.52
N GLN A 57 17.76 10.46 -3.48
CA GLN A 57 16.87 9.34 -3.77
C GLN A 57 17.03 8.26 -2.70
N PHE A 58 15.93 7.63 -2.33
CA PHE A 58 15.95 6.45 -1.48
C PHE A 58 15.07 5.34 -2.07
N HIS A 59 15.44 4.10 -1.76
CA HIS A 59 14.62 2.92 -2.01
C HIS A 59 14.90 1.90 -0.90
N VAL A 60 13.88 1.59 -0.11
CA VAL A 60 13.97 0.77 1.09
C VAL A 60 12.92 -0.33 1.04
N PRO A 61 13.30 -1.62 1.11
CA PRO A 61 12.36 -2.70 1.31
C PRO A 61 11.98 -2.81 2.79
N VAL A 62 10.70 -2.64 3.11
CA VAL A 62 10.18 -2.83 4.48
C VAL A 62 9.58 -4.23 4.58
N ASP A 63 10.25 -5.12 5.31
CA ASP A 63 9.76 -6.48 5.51
C ASP A 63 8.63 -6.54 6.53
N VAL A 64 7.40 -6.62 6.04
CA VAL A 64 6.18 -6.71 6.86
C VAL A 64 5.66 -8.14 7.05
N ARG A 65 6.38 -9.17 6.59
CA ARG A 65 5.86 -10.55 6.54
C ARG A 65 5.61 -11.17 7.92
N LYS A 66 6.28 -10.66 8.96
CA LYS A 66 6.09 -11.10 10.35
C LYS A 66 5.05 -10.29 11.12
N ALA A 67 4.54 -9.20 10.55
CA ALA A 67 3.54 -8.37 11.19
C ALA A 67 2.16 -9.05 11.16
N SER A 68 1.39 -8.83 12.21
CA SER A 68 0.07 -9.40 12.48
C SER A 68 -1.06 -8.39 12.24
N PHE A 69 -1.05 -7.75 11.07
CA PHE A 69 -2.07 -6.77 10.69
C PHE A 69 -3.49 -7.37 10.71
N LYS A 70 -4.45 -6.54 11.09
CA LYS A 70 -5.89 -6.83 11.15
C LYS A 70 -6.67 -6.12 10.05
N ALA A 71 -6.24 -4.94 9.62
CA ALA A 71 -6.87 -4.20 8.53
C ALA A 71 -6.31 -4.59 7.15
N ASP A 72 -7.09 -4.28 6.11
CA ASP A 72 -6.63 -4.40 4.71
C ASP A 72 -5.76 -3.22 4.29
N GLN A 73 -5.99 -2.06 4.90
CA GLN A 73 -5.25 -0.85 4.59
C GLN A 73 -4.09 -0.67 5.58
N LEU A 74 -2.90 -0.41 5.05
CA LEU A 74 -1.73 0.00 5.82
C LEU A 74 -1.43 1.47 5.56
N LEU A 75 -0.84 2.14 6.53
CA LEU A 75 -0.26 3.48 6.38
C LEU A 75 1.26 3.32 6.26
N VAL A 76 1.80 3.64 5.08
CA VAL A 76 3.24 3.75 4.85
C VAL A 76 3.66 5.17 5.16
N GLN A 77 4.55 5.33 6.13
CA GLN A 77 5.00 6.61 6.62
C GLN A 77 6.51 6.74 6.51
N VAL A 78 6.96 7.92 6.08
CA VAL A 78 8.36 8.35 6.13
C VAL A 78 8.40 9.67 6.87
N PHE A 79 9.25 9.79 7.88
CA PHE A 79 9.27 10.95 8.76
C PHE A 79 10.64 11.18 9.38
N GLU A 80 10.80 12.35 9.99
CA GLU A 80 11.98 12.72 10.77
C GLU A 80 11.62 12.73 12.26
N LYS A 81 12.60 12.48 13.13
CA LYS A 81 12.47 12.76 14.57
C LYS A 81 13.16 14.08 14.86
N SER A 82 12.42 15.01 15.45
CA SER A 82 12.92 16.30 15.90
C SER A 82 14.07 16.11 16.92
N PRO A 83 15.26 16.67 16.69
CA PRO A 83 16.36 16.59 17.66
C PRO A 83 16.05 17.30 18.99
N LYS A 84 15.06 18.19 19.00
CA LYS A 84 14.70 19.00 20.18
C LYS A 84 13.86 18.24 21.19
N ASP A 85 12.89 17.46 20.71
CA ASP A 85 11.85 16.86 21.54
C ASP A 85 11.46 15.43 21.11
N GLY A 86 12.16 14.86 20.13
CA GLY A 86 11.92 13.51 19.62
C GLY A 86 10.61 13.33 18.85
N LYS A 87 9.82 14.40 18.67
CA LYS A 87 8.54 14.34 17.97
C LYS A 87 8.73 14.03 16.50
N GLU A 88 7.75 13.35 15.95
CA GLU A 88 7.69 13.08 14.52
C GLU A 88 7.33 14.37 13.77
N ILE A 89 8.15 14.74 12.81
CA ILE A 89 7.99 15.92 11.97
C ILE A 89 8.13 15.53 10.50
N ASN A 90 7.61 16.37 9.61
CA ASN A 90 7.63 16.16 8.16
C ASN A 90 7.11 14.77 7.75
N VAL A 91 6.07 14.30 8.45
CA VAL A 91 5.48 12.98 8.24
C VAL A 91 4.77 12.94 6.90
N VAL A 92 5.28 12.11 5.99
CA VAL A 92 4.62 11.77 4.73
C VAL A 92 3.88 10.46 4.95
N THR A 93 2.60 10.41 4.59
CA THR A 93 1.77 9.21 4.76
C THR A 93 1.14 8.82 3.43
N VAL A 94 1.30 7.56 3.04
CA VAL A 94 0.64 6.95 1.90
C VAL A 94 -0.18 5.74 2.37
N PRO A 95 -1.51 5.77 2.26
CA PRO A 95 -2.32 4.60 2.52
C PRO A 95 -2.20 3.61 1.36
N VAL A 96 -2.03 2.32 1.65
CA VAL A 96 -1.89 1.22 0.68
C VAL A 96 -2.78 0.04 1.07
N LEU A 97 -3.03 -0.88 0.15
CA LEU A 97 -3.78 -2.11 0.41
C LEU A 97 -2.83 -3.29 0.54
N TYR A 98 -2.94 -4.07 1.62
CA TYR A 98 -2.11 -5.23 1.87
C TYR A 98 -2.74 -6.50 1.28
N GLY A 99 -2.24 -6.88 0.11
CA GLY A 99 -2.77 -8.01 -0.68
C GLY A 99 -2.92 -9.32 0.11
N PRO A 100 -1.97 -9.74 0.98
CA PRO A 100 -2.09 -10.94 1.80
C PRO A 100 -3.30 -10.98 2.75
N ARG A 101 -3.90 -9.83 3.08
CA ARG A 101 -5.16 -9.78 3.86
C ARG A 101 -6.37 -10.04 2.97
N ILE A 102 -6.28 -9.71 1.69
CA ILE A 102 -7.37 -9.80 0.71
C ILE A 102 -7.44 -11.21 0.12
N VAL A 103 -6.30 -11.78 -0.29
CA VAL A 103 -6.21 -13.13 -0.86
C VAL A 103 -5.01 -13.89 -0.29
N PRO A 104 -5.18 -15.17 0.12
CA PRO A 104 -4.06 -16.00 0.57
C PRO A 104 -2.97 -16.13 -0.48
N GLY A 105 -1.70 -16.13 -0.06
CA GLY A 105 -0.56 -16.27 -0.97
C GLY A 105 -0.50 -15.20 -2.06
N TYR A 106 -0.99 -13.99 -1.78
CA TYR A 106 -1.03 -12.89 -2.73
C TYR A 106 0.33 -12.67 -3.44
N TYR A 107 0.29 -12.66 -4.77
CA TYR A 107 1.49 -12.45 -5.60
C TYR A 107 1.32 -11.33 -6.64
N GLY A 108 0.14 -10.72 -6.75
CA GLY A 108 -0.11 -9.64 -7.71
C GLY A 108 -1.59 -9.49 -8.03
N TYR A 109 -1.92 -8.63 -9.00
CA TYR A 109 -3.29 -8.47 -9.48
C TYR A 109 -3.33 -8.44 -11.00
N ARG A 110 -4.50 -8.76 -11.56
CA ARG A 110 -4.82 -8.52 -12.97
C ARG A 110 -5.74 -7.32 -13.09
N GLU A 111 -5.64 -6.59 -14.19
CA GLU A 111 -6.61 -5.55 -14.50
C GLU A 111 -7.73 -6.13 -15.36
N HIS A 112 -8.96 -5.82 -14.99
CA HIS A 112 -10.15 -6.18 -15.74
C HIS A 112 -10.93 -4.92 -16.07
N LYS A 113 -11.10 -4.64 -17.37
CA LYS A 113 -11.97 -3.56 -17.83
C LYS A 113 -13.39 -4.09 -17.91
N VAL A 114 -14.25 -3.63 -17.01
CA VAL A 114 -15.65 -4.05 -16.90
C VAL A 114 -16.37 -3.81 -18.23
N VAL A 115 -17.14 -4.80 -18.67
CA VAL A 115 -18.01 -4.73 -19.85
C VAL A 115 -19.48 -4.92 -19.45
N LYS A 116 -20.38 -4.68 -20.41
CA LYS A 116 -21.82 -4.84 -20.17
C LYS A 116 -22.13 -6.30 -19.82
N GLY A 117 -22.79 -6.52 -18.69
CA GLY A 117 -23.18 -7.83 -18.19
C GLY A 117 -22.26 -8.41 -17.12
N ASP A 118 -21.10 -7.79 -16.89
CA ASP A 118 -20.26 -8.18 -15.76
C ASP A 118 -20.93 -7.89 -14.43
N THR A 119 -20.69 -8.79 -13.48
CA THR A 119 -21.03 -8.63 -12.07
C THR A 119 -19.81 -9.04 -11.25
N LEU A 120 -19.64 -8.52 -10.03
CA LEU A 120 -18.51 -8.92 -9.19
C LEU A 120 -18.48 -10.43 -8.94
N SER A 121 -19.64 -11.04 -8.72
CA SER A 121 -19.80 -12.48 -8.56
C SER A 121 -19.43 -13.26 -9.84
N GLY A 122 -19.82 -12.76 -11.02
CA GLY A 122 -19.43 -13.34 -12.31
C GLY A 122 -17.93 -13.25 -12.57
N LEU A 123 -17.31 -12.11 -12.25
CA LEU A 123 -15.87 -11.93 -12.33
C LEU A 123 -15.16 -12.85 -11.32
N ALA A 124 -15.62 -12.94 -10.08
CA ALA A 124 -15.06 -13.85 -9.09
C ALA A 124 -15.18 -15.33 -9.52
N LYS A 125 -16.31 -15.73 -10.10
CA LYS A 125 -16.46 -17.07 -10.68
C LYS A 125 -15.46 -17.32 -11.80
N THR A 126 -15.25 -16.32 -12.66
CA THR A 126 -14.30 -16.38 -13.78
C THR A 126 -12.84 -16.48 -13.32
N TYR A 127 -12.43 -15.63 -12.37
CA TYR A 127 -11.02 -15.53 -11.96
C TYR A 127 -10.62 -16.47 -10.83
N TYR A 128 -11.56 -16.81 -9.93
CA TYR A 128 -11.29 -17.64 -8.75
C TYR A 128 -12.01 -18.98 -8.76
N GLY A 129 -12.88 -19.23 -9.75
CA GLY A 129 -13.70 -20.44 -9.79
C GLY A 129 -14.87 -20.44 -8.81
N ASP A 130 -15.04 -19.38 -8.01
CA ASP A 130 -16.08 -19.24 -6.99
C ASP A 130 -16.65 -17.81 -6.95
N ALA A 131 -17.95 -17.71 -7.17
CA ALA A 131 -18.69 -16.45 -7.15
C ALA A 131 -18.70 -15.81 -5.75
N ALA A 132 -18.64 -16.60 -4.68
CA ALA A 132 -18.65 -16.11 -3.30
C ALA A 132 -17.39 -15.30 -2.96
N LEU A 133 -16.33 -15.42 -3.76
CA LEU A 133 -15.06 -14.71 -3.56
C LEU A 133 -15.08 -13.26 -4.12
N HIS A 134 -16.24 -12.76 -4.55
CA HIS A 134 -16.42 -11.39 -5.03
C HIS A 134 -15.96 -10.31 -4.04
N GLN A 135 -16.03 -10.59 -2.74
CA GLN A 135 -15.52 -9.72 -1.68
C GLN A 135 -14.04 -9.39 -1.84
N ARG A 136 -13.22 -10.28 -2.42
CA ARG A 136 -11.79 -10.00 -2.70
C ARG A 136 -11.61 -8.88 -3.71
N ILE A 137 -12.45 -8.85 -4.75
CA ILE A 137 -12.41 -7.81 -5.78
C ILE A 137 -12.85 -6.47 -5.18
N MET A 138 -13.92 -6.49 -4.37
CA MET A 138 -14.39 -5.29 -3.67
C MET A 138 -13.30 -4.68 -2.77
N ARG A 139 -12.69 -5.50 -1.91
CA ARG A 139 -11.62 -5.07 -0.98
C ARG A 139 -10.37 -4.55 -1.68
N ALA A 140 -10.10 -5.01 -2.90
CA ALA A 140 -8.98 -4.55 -3.71
C ALA A 140 -9.26 -3.24 -4.47
N ASN A 141 -10.51 -2.75 -4.52
CA ASN A 141 -10.91 -1.56 -5.26
C ASN A 141 -11.82 -0.61 -4.45
N PRO A 142 -11.42 -0.22 -3.22
CA PRO A 142 -12.27 0.56 -2.32
C PRO A 142 -12.58 1.98 -2.85
N ASP A 143 -11.79 2.49 -3.79
CA ASP A 143 -12.00 3.77 -4.46
C ASP A 143 -12.93 3.69 -5.68
N GLN A 144 -13.11 2.50 -6.25
CA GLN A 144 -13.92 2.28 -7.45
C GLN A 144 -15.28 1.64 -7.13
N ILE A 145 -15.37 0.88 -6.03
CA ILE A 145 -16.54 0.09 -5.67
C ILE A 145 -17.02 0.53 -4.29
N THR A 146 -18.03 1.40 -4.27
CA THR A 146 -18.78 1.76 -3.04
C THR A 146 -20.02 0.90 -2.84
N ASP A 147 -20.58 0.37 -3.92
CA ASP A 147 -21.74 -0.53 -3.94
C ASP A 147 -21.40 -1.77 -4.78
N PRO A 148 -21.37 -2.98 -4.17
CA PRO A 148 -21.01 -4.23 -4.86
C PRO A 148 -21.88 -4.56 -6.06
N ASP A 149 -23.13 -4.09 -6.07
CA ASP A 149 -24.09 -4.36 -7.13
C ASP A 149 -24.00 -3.36 -8.29
N LYS A 150 -23.09 -2.37 -8.21
CA LYS A 150 -22.98 -1.25 -9.16
C LYS A 150 -21.59 -1.08 -9.74
N ILE A 151 -21.06 -2.12 -10.38
CA ILE A 151 -19.94 -1.95 -11.31
C ILE A 151 -20.45 -1.46 -12.67
N MET A 152 -19.70 -0.57 -13.31
CA MET A 152 -20.09 0.09 -14.56
C MET A 152 -19.14 -0.27 -15.70
N PRO A 153 -19.65 -0.51 -16.91
CA PRO A 153 -18.81 -0.72 -18.08
C PRO A 153 -17.77 0.41 -18.25
N GLY A 154 -16.52 0.04 -18.48
CA GLY A 154 -15.38 0.95 -18.60
C GLY A 154 -14.54 1.11 -17.33
N GLN A 155 -15.04 0.72 -16.15
CA GLN A 155 -14.24 0.68 -14.92
C GLN A 155 -13.08 -0.30 -15.06
N LEU A 156 -11.90 0.09 -14.55
CA LEU A 156 -10.73 -0.77 -14.50
C LEU A 156 -10.58 -1.32 -13.08
N LEU A 157 -10.94 -2.59 -12.88
CA LEU A 157 -10.88 -3.25 -11.59
C LEU A 157 -9.60 -4.06 -11.45
N ARG A 158 -9.03 -4.01 -10.25
CA ARG A 158 -7.91 -4.85 -9.82
C ARG A 158 -8.45 -6.17 -9.29
N ILE A 159 -8.04 -7.27 -9.90
CA ILE A 159 -8.40 -8.63 -9.52
C ILE A 159 -7.21 -9.25 -8.77
N PRO A 160 -7.20 -9.27 -7.43
CA PRO A 160 -6.08 -9.77 -6.65
C PRO A 160 -5.90 -11.28 -6.83
N MET A 161 -4.66 -11.70 -7.10
CA MET A 161 -4.28 -13.09 -7.36
C MET A 161 -3.43 -13.64 -6.22
N GLY A 162 -3.70 -14.88 -5.85
CA GLY A 162 -2.98 -15.61 -4.80
C GLY A 162 -3.09 -17.12 -5.02
N THR A 163 -2.52 -17.89 -4.09
CA THR A 163 -2.48 -19.37 -4.12
C THR A 163 -3.60 -20.00 -3.33
#